data_AF-A0A337SME7-F1
#
_entry.id   AF-A0A337SME7-F1
#
_cell.length_a   1.000
_cell.length_b   1.000
_cell.length_c   1.000
_cell.angle_alpha   90.00
_cell.angle_beta   90.00
_cell.angle_gamma   90.00
#
_symmetry.space_group_name_H-M   'P 1'
#
loop_
_entity.id
_entity.type
_entity.pdbx_description
1 polymer ?
#
loop_
_entity_poly.entity_id
_entity_poly.type
_entity_poly.pdbx_seq_one_letter_code
_entity_poly.pdbx_strand_id
1 'polypeptide(L)'
;MPLMMSEEGFENDESDYHTLPRARTARRRRGLERFVCGGWKLLCASCCDWLVNICQRKRELKARTVWLGCPEKCEEKHPRNSIKNQKYNIFTFIPGVLYEQFKFFLNLYFLVVSCSQFVPALKIGYLYTYWAPLGFVLAVTIMREAIDEFRRFQRDKEVNSQLYSKLTVRGKVQVKSSDIQVGDLIIVEKNQRIPSDMVFLRTSEKAGSCFIRTDQLDGETDWKLKVAVSCTQRLPALGDLFSISAYVYAQKPQLDIHSFEGTFTREDSDPPIHESLSIENTLWANTIVASGTVIGVVIYTGKETRSVMNTSNPKNKVGLLDLELNQLTKALFVALVALSVVMVTLQGFVGPWYRSLFRFLLLFSYIIPISLRVNLDMGKAAYGWMIMKDESIPGTVVRTSTIPEELGRLVYLLTDKTHDCVKPLAFLSKRSPTSPTVSVKHSSDSRVLRIKVKVY
;
A
#
# COMPACT_ATOMS: atom_id res chain seq x y z
N MET A 1 -41.09 30.07 33.78
CA MET A 1 -41.05 30.30 32.32
C MET A 1 -39.70 29.87 31.78
N PRO A 2 -39.58 28.68 31.19
CA PRO A 2 -38.43 28.28 30.41
C PRO A 2 -38.72 28.44 28.91
N LEU A 3 -37.76 29.00 28.17
CA LEU A 3 -37.78 29.10 26.71
C LEU A 3 -37.56 27.71 26.10
N MET A 4 -38.57 27.21 25.39
CA MET A 4 -38.50 26.04 24.50
C MET A 4 -37.61 26.36 23.30
N MET A 5 -36.61 25.52 23.04
CA MET A 5 -36.06 25.34 21.69
C MET A 5 -36.62 24.03 21.15
N SER A 6 -37.19 24.14 19.95
CA SER A 6 -37.97 23.14 19.22
C SER A 6 -37.17 21.88 18.88
N GLU A 7 -37.78 20.73 19.16
CA GLU A 7 -37.43 19.44 18.57
C GLU A 7 -37.82 19.45 17.09
N GLU A 8 -36.87 19.74 16.19
CA GLU A 8 -36.98 19.27 14.81
C GLU A 8 -36.25 17.92 14.73
N GLY A 9 -37.05 16.85 14.71
CA GLY A 9 -36.59 15.53 14.38
C GLY A 9 -35.98 15.54 12.97
N PHE A 10 -34.74 15.11 12.86
CA PHE A 10 -34.18 14.69 11.59
C PHE A 10 -34.87 13.39 11.19
N GLU A 11 -35.95 13.51 10.43
CA GLU A 11 -36.47 12.42 9.62
C GLU A 11 -35.33 11.99 8.68
N ASN A 12 -34.92 10.72 8.81
CA ASN A 12 -34.02 10.08 7.86
C ASN A 12 -34.76 9.95 6.53
N ASP A 13 -34.66 10.99 5.72
CA ASP A 13 -35.19 10.98 4.38
C ASP A 13 -34.31 10.04 3.53
N GLU A 14 -34.85 8.87 3.16
CA GLU A 14 -34.20 7.89 2.27
C GLU A 14 -33.77 8.50 0.91
N SER A 15 -34.21 9.73 0.63
CA SER A 15 -33.86 10.54 -0.54
C SER A 15 -32.36 10.93 -0.59
N ASP A 16 -31.67 11.04 0.56
CA ASP A 16 -30.25 11.42 0.63
C ASP A 16 -29.28 10.27 0.29
N TYR A 17 -29.76 9.02 0.29
CA TYR A 17 -28.98 7.88 -0.22
C TYR A 17 -28.97 7.85 -1.76
N HIS A 18 -29.91 8.54 -2.41
CA HIS A 18 -30.02 8.61 -3.86
C HIS A 18 -29.18 9.72 -4.50
N THR A 19 -28.61 10.63 -3.70
CA THR A 19 -27.64 11.65 -4.13
C THR A 19 -26.19 11.24 -3.90
N LEU A 20 -25.92 9.93 -3.83
CA LEU A 20 -24.61 9.45 -4.28
C LEU A 20 -24.45 9.86 -5.74
N PRO A 21 -23.33 10.46 -6.18
CA PRO A 21 -23.01 10.48 -7.60
C PRO A 21 -22.78 9.03 -7.99
N ARG A 22 -23.86 8.33 -8.36
CA ARG A 22 -23.79 7.13 -9.18
C ARG A 22 -22.96 7.55 -10.38
N ALA A 23 -21.74 7.03 -10.45
CA ALA A 23 -20.96 6.98 -11.67
C ALA A 23 -21.77 6.15 -12.70
N ARG A 24 -22.78 6.78 -13.29
CA ARG A 24 -23.60 6.31 -14.41
C ARG A 24 -23.39 7.29 -15.55
N THR A 25 -22.17 7.35 -16.06
CA THR A 25 -21.94 7.77 -17.45
C THR A 25 -22.08 6.56 -18.35
N ALA A 26 -23.33 6.11 -18.48
CA ALA A 26 -23.75 5.17 -19.51
C ALA A 26 -25.03 5.69 -20.18
N ARG A 27 -24.90 6.77 -20.97
CA ARG A 27 -25.80 7.01 -22.11
C ARG A 27 -25.14 7.89 -23.18
N ARG A 28 -24.58 7.20 -24.18
CA ARG A 28 -24.74 7.46 -25.62
C ARG A 28 -24.42 8.89 -26.10
N ARG A 29 -23.13 9.21 -26.26
CA ARG A 29 -22.65 10.10 -27.34
C ARG A 29 -21.69 9.35 -28.28
N ARG A 30 -22.11 9.37 -29.54
CA ARG A 30 -21.66 8.76 -30.80
C ARG A 30 -20.14 8.55 -30.98
N GLY A 31 -19.80 7.28 -31.28
CA GLY A 31 -19.04 6.88 -32.47
C GLY A 31 -17.53 7.09 -32.51
N LEU A 32 -17.04 8.31 -32.24
CA LEU A 32 -15.68 8.70 -32.63
C LEU A 32 -14.63 8.47 -31.53
N GLU A 33 -15.00 8.62 -30.25
CA GLU A 33 -14.10 8.42 -29.12
C GLU A 33 -13.71 6.93 -28.91
N ARG A 34 -14.57 5.98 -29.33
CA ARG A 34 -14.27 4.54 -29.23
C ARG A 34 -13.20 4.09 -30.22
N PHE A 35 -13.11 4.73 -31.39
CA PHE A 35 -12.16 4.30 -32.43
C PHE A 35 -10.73 4.79 -32.14
N VAL A 36 -10.58 6.03 -31.66
CA VAL A 36 -9.26 6.62 -31.38
C VAL A 36 -8.70 6.15 -30.02
N CYS A 37 -9.54 5.99 -29.00
CA CYS A 37 -9.08 5.62 -27.65
C CYS A 37 -9.06 4.08 -27.42
N GLY A 38 -9.85 3.32 -28.19
CA GLY A 38 -9.91 1.86 -28.10
C GLY A 38 -8.76 1.16 -28.81
N GLY A 39 -8.41 1.58 -30.03
CA GLY A 39 -7.36 0.94 -30.84
C GLY A 39 -5.97 0.99 -30.20
N TRP A 40 -5.64 2.10 -29.52
CA TRP A 40 -4.32 2.27 -28.90
C TRP A 40 -4.17 1.51 -27.58
N LYS A 41 -5.24 1.40 -26.79
CA LYS A 41 -5.24 0.56 -25.58
C LYS A 41 -5.04 -0.91 -25.92
N LEU A 42 -5.64 -1.39 -27.01
CA LEU A 42 -5.50 -2.78 -27.46
C LEU A 42 -4.08 -3.11 -27.96
N LEU A 43 -3.43 -2.22 -28.71
CA LEU A 43 -2.09 -2.47 -29.27
C LEU A 43 -0.97 -2.41 -28.23
N CYS A 44 -1.07 -1.51 -27.24
CA CYS A 44 -0.03 -1.35 -26.22
C CYS A 44 -0.24 -2.28 -25.00
N ALA A 45 -1.49 -2.52 -24.60
CA ALA A 45 -1.78 -3.44 -23.49
C ALA A 45 -1.56 -4.91 -23.88
N SER A 46 -1.91 -5.33 -25.11
CA SER A 46 -1.84 -6.76 -25.47
C SER A 46 -0.42 -7.32 -25.50
N CYS A 47 0.60 -6.53 -25.85
CA CYS A 47 1.99 -6.99 -25.90
C CYS A 47 2.65 -6.96 -24.51
N CYS A 48 2.34 -5.93 -23.71
CA CYS A 48 2.85 -5.79 -22.33
C CYS A 48 2.16 -6.73 -21.34
N ASP A 49 0.84 -6.93 -21.44
CA ASP A 49 0.10 -7.85 -20.56
C ASP A 49 0.48 -9.31 -20.81
N TRP A 50 0.82 -9.66 -22.06
CA TRP A 50 1.31 -10.98 -22.41
C TRP A 50 2.71 -11.26 -21.80
N LEU A 51 3.63 -10.30 -21.88
CA LEU A 51 4.96 -10.39 -21.24
C LEU A 51 4.89 -10.40 -19.71
N VAL A 52 3.96 -9.67 -19.11
CA VAL A 52 3.77 -9.63 -17.65
C VAL A 52 3.13 -10.93 -17.12
N ASN A 53 2.18 -11.52 -17.86
CA ASN A 53 1.54 -12.77 -17.47
C ASN A 53 2.47 -13.99 -17.55
N ILE A 54 3.45 -13.98 -18.47
CA ILE A 54 4.45 -15.06 -18.57
C ILE A 54 5.47 -14.99 -17.42
N CYS A 55 5.78 -13.79 -16.92
CA CYS A 55 6.76 -13.59 -15.85
C CYS A 55 6.18 -13.69 -14.43
N GLN A 56 4.85 -13.61 -14.25
CA GLN A 56 4.21 -13.69 -12.92
C GLN A 56 3.44 -15.00 -12.73
N ARG A 57 4.16 -16.13 -12.65
CA ARG A 57 3.60 -17.32 -11.97
C ARG A 57 3.38 -16.95 -10.50
N LYS A 58 2.12 -16.76 -10.10
CA LYS A 58 1.76 -16.61 -8.68
C LYS A 58 2.20 -17.87 -7.95
N ARG A 59 3.02 -17.70 -6.92
CA ARG A 59 3.52 -18.80 -6.11
C ARG A 59 2.35 -19.39 -5.31
N GLU A 60 2.10 -20.69 -5.45
CA GLU A 60 1.06 -21.38 -4.67
C GLU A 60 1.50 -21.51 -3.22
N LEU A 61 0.59 -21.16 -2.29
CA LEU A 61 0.80 -21.25 -0.85
C LEU A 61 0.49 -22.67 -0.38
N LYS A 62 1.48 -23.34 0.20
CA LYS A 62 1.37 -24.72 0.70
C LYS A 62 1.47 -24.76 2.23
N ALA A 63 0.83 -25.78 2.81
CA ALA A 63 1.06 -26.16 4.20
C ALA A 63 2.49 -26.68 4.36
N ARG A 64 3.06 -26.55 5.56
CA ARG A 64 4.47 -26.89 5.80
C ARG A 64 4.69 -27.49 7.18
N THR A 65 5.74 -28.28 7.27
CA THR A 65 6.23 -28.85 8.53
C THR A 65 7.57 -28.23 8.86
N VAL A 66 7.68 -27.61 10.04
CA VAL A 66 8.89 -26.94 10.51
C VAL A 66 9.49 -27.75 11.64
N TRP A 67 10.71 -28.25 11.45
CA TRP A 67 11.43 -29.03 12.45
C TRP A 67 12.17 -28.14 13.45
N LEU A 68 12.15 -28.52 14.72
CA LEU A 68 12.91 -27.88 15.79
C LEU A 68 14.30 -28.51 15.86
N GLY A 69 15.35 -27.71 16.02
CA GLY A 69 16.73 -28.19 16.21
C GLY A 69 17.41 -28.82 14.98
N CYS A 70 16.66 -29.24 13.96
CA CYS A 70 17.17 -29.87 12.74
C CYS A 70 16.91 -29.03 11.47
N PRO A 71 17.73 -27.99 11.18
CA PRO A 71 17.55 -27.16 9.99
C PRO A 71 17.77 -27.92 8.67
N GLU A 72 18.49 -29.05 8.70
CA GLU A 72 18.84 -29.86 7.52
C GLU A 72 17.64 -30.62 6.91
N LYS A 73 16.57 -30.86 7.68
CA LYS A 73 15.35 -31.54 7.19
C LYS A 73 14.37 -30.60 6.48
N CYS A 74 14.65 -29.30 6.40
CA CYS A 74 13.81 -28.32 5.70
C CYS A 74 14.16 -28.27 4.20
N GLU A 75 13.59 -29.16 3.40
CA GLU A 75 13.82 -29.20 1.96
C GLU A 75 13.18 -28.02 1.19
N GLU A 76 12.18 -27.35 1.78
CA GLU A 76 11.45 -26.27 1.11
C GLU A 76 12.11 -24.89 1.25
N LYS A 77 12.42 -24.27 0.11
CA LYS A 77 12.95 -22.89 0.08
C LYS A 77 11.85 -21.86 0.39
N HIS A 78 11.80 -21.35 1.61
CA HIS A 78 10.87 -20.29 2.01
C HIS A 78 11.30 -18.89 1.56
N PRO A 79 10.37 -17.91 1.43
CA PRO A 79 10.75 -16.53 1.13
C PRO A 79 11.58 -15.93 2.26
N ARG A 80 12.49 -15.01 1.90
CA ARG A 80 13.29 -14.26 2.89
C ARG A 80 12.40 -13.32 3.70
N ASN A 81 12.76 -13.07 4.96
CA ASN A 81 12.06 -12.13 5.84
C ASN A 81 12.39 -10.65 5.54
N SER A 82 12.43 -10.28 4.25
CA SER A 82 12.67 -8.90 3.82
C SER A 82 11.39 -8.26 3.35
N ILE A 83 11.01 -7.14 3.95
CA ILE A 83 9.89 -6.30 3.50
C ILE A 83 10.39 -5.39 2.38
N LYS A 84 9.66 -5.37 1.25
CA LYS A 84 9.96 -4.53 0.08
C LYS A 84 8.70 -3.81 -0.35
N ASN A 85 8.61 -2.53 -0.01
CA ASN A 85 7.51 -1.62 -0.38
C ASN A 85 7.84 -0.77 -1.61
N GLN A 86 8.99 -1.02 -2.24
CA GLN A 86 9.38 -0.40 -3.50
C GLN A 86 8.42 -0.79 -4.63
N LYS A 87 8.01 0.19 -5.42
CA LYS A 87 7.25 0.01 -6.66
C LYS A 87 8.11 -0.54 -7.78
N TYR A 88 9.37 -0.08 -7.86
CA TYR A 88 10.25 -0.38 -8.98
C TYR A 88 11.59 -0.94 -8.50
N ASN A 89 12.15 -1.87 -9.28
CA ASN A 89 13.56 -2.23 -9.21
C ASN A 89 14.41 -1.20 -9.99
N ILE A 90 15.72 -1.14 -9.74
CA ILE A 90 16.67 -0.22 -10.40
C ILE A 90 16.54 -0.29 -11.92
N PHE A 91 16.43 -1.50 -12.49
CA PHE A 91 16.27 -1.70 -13.93
C PHE A 91 14.86 -1.42 -14.47
N THR A 92 13.82 -1.69 -13.68
CA THR A 92 12.43 -1.46 -14.10
C THR A 92 11.96 -0.04 -13.83
N PHE A 93 12.77 0.77 -13.13
CA PHE A 93 12.45 2.13 -12.74
C PHE A 93 12.23 3.02 -13.95
N ILE A 94 13.22 3.15 -14.85
CA ILE A 94 13.10 4.04 -16.01
C ILE A 94 11.97 3.61 -16.95
N PRO A 95 11.88 2.34 -17.41
CA PRO A 95 10.80 1.92 -18.29
C PRO A 95 9.42 2.03 -17.64
N GLY A 96 9.30 1.68 -16.35
CA GLY A 96 8.04 1.76 -15.62
C GLY A 96 7.55 3.20 -15.43
N VAL A 97 8.45 4.12 -15.07
CA VAL A 97 8.12 5.54 -14.91
C VAL A 97 7.76 6.16 -16.25
N LEU A 98 8.50 5.88 -17.32
CA LEU A 98 8.18 6.38 -18.66
C LEU A 98 6.82 5.86 -19.13
N TYR A 99 6.52 4.59 -18.93
CA TYR A 99 5.21 4.03 -19.27
C TYR A 99 4.07 4.76 -18.55
N GLU A 100 4.21 5.00 -17.24
CA GLU A 100 3.19 5.72 -16.46
C GLU A 100 3.07 7.20 -16.85
N GLN A 101 4.15 7.84 -17.31
CA GLN A 101 4.06 9.19 -17.86
C GLN A 101 3.36 9.19 -19.24
N PHE A 102 3.70 8.28 -20.15
CA PHE A 102 3.13 8.26 -21.51
C PHE A 102 1.72 7.66 -21.58
N LYS A 103 1.24 7.01 -20.51
CA LYS A 103 -0.17 6.63 -20.34
C LYS A 103 -1.11 7.85 -20.40
N PHE A 104 -0.62 9.04 -20.03
CA PHE A 104 -1.37 10.29 -20.15
C PHE A 104 -1.30 10.83 -21.58
N PHE A 105 -2.45 11.22 -22.14
CA PHE A 105 -2.57 11.70 -23.51
C PHE A 105 -1.72 12.96 -23.75
N LEU A 106 -1.62 13.85 -22.75
CA LEU A 106 -0.81 15.07 -22.84
C LEU A 106 0.67 14.76 -23.13
N ASN A 107 1.27 13.80 -22.42
CA ASN A 107 2.67 13.43 -22.62
C ASN A 107 2.89 12.70 -23.95
N LEU A 108 1.95 11.83 -24.34
CA LEU A 108 1.98 11.17 -25.64
C LEU A 108 1.86 12.18 -26.80
N TYR A 109 1.00 13.19 -26.65
CA TYR A 109 0.83 14.26 -27.63
C TYR A 109 2.15 15.01 -27.88
N PHE A 110 2.85 15.44 -26.83
CA PHE A 110 4.14 16.11 -26.99
C PHE A 110 5.22 15.19 -27.59
N LEU A 111 5.19 13.89 -27.28
CA LEU A 111 6.08 12.92 -27.93
C LEU A 111 5.82 12.85 -29.43
N VAL A 112 4.56 12.76 -29.86
CA VAL A 112 4.19 12.71 -31.29
C VAL A 112 4.59 14.01 -32.00
N VAL A 113 4.36 15.17 -31.37
CA VAL A 113 4.77 16.48 -31.92
C VAL A 113 6.30 16.53 -32.08
N SER A 114 7.08 16.11 -31.08
CA SER A 114 8.54 16.08 -31.17
C SER A 114 9.07 15.08 -32.20
N CYS A 115 8.47 13.89 -32.29
CA CYS A 115 8.84 12.89 -33.31
C CYS A 115 8.51 13.35 -34.73
N SER A 116 7.43 14.10 -34.92
CA SER A 116 7.04 14.61 -36.25
C SER A 116 8.09 15.54 -36.87
N GLN A 117 8.92 16.21 -36.03
CA GLN A 117 9.97 17.12 -36.49
C GLN A 117 11.14 16.41 -37.17
N PHE A 118 11.27 15.08 -37.00
CA PHE A 118 12.25 14.29 -37.76
C PHE A 118 11.90 14.18 -39.24
N VAL A 119 10.62 14.36 -39.61
CA VAL A 119 10.17 14.33 -41.00
C VAL A 119 10.44 15.70 -41.62
N PRO A 120 11.37 15.83 -42.59
CA PRO A 120 11.73 17.13 -43.16
C PRO A 120 10.54 17.86 -43.80
N ALA A 121 9.55 17.12 -44.33
CA ALA A 121 8.34 17.67 -44.92
C ALA A 121 7.37 18.32 -43.90
N LEU A 122 7.49 17.99 -42.61
CA LEU A 122 6.64 18.49 -41.53
C LEU A 122 7.39 19.43 -40.56
N LYS A 123 8.68 19.63 -40.79
CA LYS A 123 9.57 20.40 -39.93
C LYS A 123 9.21 21.89 -39.97
N ILE A 124 8.85 22.46 -38.82
CA ILE A 124 8.54 23.89 -38.68
C ILE A 124 9.72 24.65 -38.10
N GLY A 125 10.49 24.01 -37.21
CA GLY A 125 11.61 24.64 -36.51
C GLY A 125 12.79 23.70 -36.27
N TYR A 126 13.67 24.08 -35.37
CA TYR A 126 14.82 23.26 -34.98
C TYR A 126 14.41 22.10 -34.07
N LEU A 127 15.06 20.94 -34.18
CA LEU A 127 14.72 19.75 -33.39
C LEU A 127 14.81 20.00 -31.87
N TYR A 128 15.80 20.78 -31.44
CA TYR A 128 16.04 21.04 -30.02
C TYR A 128 14.90 21.82 -29.36
N THR A 129 14.16 22.66 -30.09
CA THR A 129 13.07 23.47 -29.51
C THR A 129 11.87 22.63 -29.08
N TYR A 130 11.76 21.39 -29.57
CA TYR A 130 10.69 20.45 -29.22
C TYR A 130 11.18 19.37 -28.26
N TRP A 131 12.38 18.83 -28.50
CA TRP A 131 12.95 17.78 -27.66
C TRP A 131 13.48 18.30 -26.32
N ALA A 132 14.02 19.52 -26.24
CA ALA A 132 14.55 20.04 -24.99
C ALA A 132 13.45 20.27 -23.92
N PRO A 133 12.30 20.91 -24.22
CA PRO A 133 11.23 21.07 -23.24
C PRO A 133 10.63 19.72 -22.81
N LEU A 134 10.43 18.79 -23.74
CA LEU A 134 9.93 17.43 -23.43
C LEU A 134 10.91 16.67 -22.53
N GLY A 135 12.21 16.70 -22.86
CA GLY A 135 13.27 16.09 -22.07
C GLY A 135 13.34 16.67 -20.67
N PHE A 136 13.21 17.99 -20.52
CA PHE A 136 13.18 18.66 -19.23
C PHE A 136 11.97 18.22 -18.36
N VAL A 137 10.77 18.18 -18.94
CA VAL A 137 9.56 17.70 -18.23
C VAL A 137 9.77 16.27 -17.74
N LEU A 138 10.22 15.38 -18.62
CA LEU A 138 10.47 13.98 -18.28
C LEU A 138 11.55 13.86 -17.20
N ALA A 139 12.64 14.61 -17.30
CA ALA A 139 13.72 14.61 -16.31
C ALA A 139 13.22 15.02 -14.91
N VAL A 140 12.43 16.09 -14.82
CA VAL A 140 11.84 16.54 -13.54
C VAL A 140 10.92 15.46 -12.95
N THR A 141 10.07 14.83 -13.77
CA THR A 141 9.17 13.75 -13.30
C THR A 141 9.93 12.52 -12.83
N ILE A 142 10.98 12.11 -13.55
CA ILE A 142 11.81 10.95 -13.20
C ILE A 142 12.59 11.24 -11.92
N MET A 143 13.19 12.43 -11.79
CA MET A 143 13.91 12.83 -10.60
C MET A 143 13.01 12.85 -9.36
N ARG A 144 11.79 13.40 -9.48
CA ARG A 144 10.80 13.39 -8.39
C ARG A 144 10.45 11.97 -7.95
N GLU A 145 10.08 11.08 -8.90
CA GLU A 145 9.73 9.69 -8.55
C GLU A 145 10.94 8.94 -7.95
N ALA A 146 12.17 9.25 -8.41
CA ALA A 146 13.39 8.68 -7.85
C ALA A 146 13.59 9.07 -6.39
N ILE A 147 13.34 10.33 -6.03
CA ILE A 147 13.42 10.81 -4.63
C ILE A 147 12.39 10.09 -3.76
N ASP A 148 11.14 9.98 -4.22
CA ASP A 148 10.08 9.27 -3.48
C ASP A 148 10.41 7.80 -3.27
N GLU A 149 10.98 7.15 -4.28
CA GLU A 149 11.37 5.74 -4.22
C GLU A 149 12.59 5.50 -3.33
N PHE A 150 13.57 6.41 -3.34
CA PHE A 150 14.73 6.36 -2.46
C PHE A 150 14.34 6.52 -0.98
N ARG A 151 13.40 7.43 -0.68
CA ARG A 151 12.86 7.59 0.68
C ARG A 151 12.10 6.34 1.16
N ARG A 152 11.42 5.61 0.25
CA ARG A 152 10.84 4.29 0.59
C ARG A 152 11.92 3.26 0.88
N PHE A 153 12.96 3.21 0.04
CA PHE A 153 14.08 2.30 0.24
C PHE A 153 14.76 2.47 1.61
N GLN A 154 14.99 3.73 2.03
CA GLN A 154 15.61 4.00 3.33
C GLN A 154 14.79 3.44 4.50
N ARG A 155 13.46 3.64 4.47
CA ARG A 155 12.55 3.10 5.50
C ARG A 155 12.51 1.58 5.49
N ASP A 156 12.44 0.97 4.32
CA ASP A 156 12.50 -0.48 4.20
C ASP A 156 13.84 -1.03 4.73
N LYS A 157 14.96 -0.34 4.45
CA LYS A 157 16.28 -0.71 4.96
C LYS A 157 16.34 -0.63 6.48
N GLU A 158 15.79 0.42 7.08
CA GLU A 158 15.72 0.60 8.53
C GLU A 158 14.99 -0.58 9.19
N VAL A 159 13.78 -0.91 8.72
CA VAL A 159 12.99 -2.04 9.23
C VAL A 159 13.70 -3.38 9.04
N ASN A 160 14.27 -3.62 7.85
CA ASN A 160 14.97 -4.87 7.55
C ASN A 160 16.29 -5.02 8.34
N SER A 161 16.89 -3.91 8.79
CA SER A 161 18.14 -3.90 9.56
C SER A 161 17.97 -4.03 11.07
N GLN A 162 16.72 -4.04 11.56
CA GLN A 162 16.44 -4.23 12.99
C GLN A 162 17.06 -5.54 13.51
N LEU A 163 17.65 -5.49 14.70
CA LEU A 163 18.35 -6.62 15.30
C LEU A 163 17.41 -7.43 16.20
N TYR A 164 17.51 -8.75 16.06
CA TYR A 164 16.76 -9.73 16.81
C TYR A 164 17.69 -10.81 17.35
N SER A 165 17.32 -11.38 18.49
CA SER A 165 18.11 -12.42 19.13
C SER A 165 17.66 -13.79 18.67
N LYS A 166 18.49 -14.48 17.91
CA LYS A 166 18.32 -15.87 17.51
C LYS A 166 18.93 -16.79 18.55
N LEU A 167 18.19 -17.80 18.96
CA LEU A 167 18.68 -18.88 19.80
C LEU A 167 19.36 -19.92 18.90
N THR A 168 20.59 -20.29 19.22
CA THR A 168 21.36 -21.34 18.54
C THR A 168 21.87 -22.35 19.58
N VAL A 169 22.31 -23.52 19.14
CA VAL A 169 22.90 -24.56 20.00
C VAL A 169 24.10 -24.02 20.81
N ARG A 170 24.82 -23.02 20.25
CA ARG A 170 25.99 -22.39 20.87
C ARG A 170 25.64 -21.17 21.75
N GLY A 171 24.38 -20.78 21.82
CA GLY A 171 23.90 -19.64 22.61
C GLY A 171 23.07 -18.60 21.82
N LYS A 172 22.92 -17.41 22.40
CA LYS A 172 22.17 -16.28 21.83
C LYS A 172 23.04 -15.51 20.82
N VAL A 173 22.58 -15.38 19.59
CA VAL A 173 23.27 -14.65 18.50
C VAL A 173 22.36 -13.53 17.99
N GLN A 174 22.91 -12.34 17.74
CA GLN A 174 22.16 -11.24 17.15
C GLN A 174 22.11 -11.37 15.62
N VAL A 175 20.93 -11.28 15.04
CA VAL A 175 20.65 -11.46 13.61
C VAL A 175 19.75 -10.32 13.13
N LYS A 176 19.91 -9.89 11.87
CA LYS A 176 19.04 -8.86 11.28
C LYS A 176 17.67 -9.45 10.96
N SER A 177 16.64 -8.61 10.99
CA SER A 177 15.28 -9.00 10.62
C SER A 177 15.21 -9.68 9.25
N SER A 178 15.97 -9.18 8.27
CA SER A 178 16.04 -9.75 6.91
C SER A 178 16.60 -11.16 6.82
N ASP A 179 17.43 -11.54 7.79
CA ASP A 179 18.22 -12.77 7.77
C ASP A 179 17.53 -13.90 8.55
N ILE A 180 16.38 -13.61 9.18
CA ILE A 180 15.53 -14.59 9.87
C ILE A 180 14.92 -15.56 8.84
N GLN A 181 15.01 -16.85 9.13
CA GLN A 181 14.48 -17.92 8.30
C GLN A 181 13.43 -18.75 9.04
N VAL A 182 12.63 -19.50 8.28
CA VAL A 182 11.66 -20.46 8.83
C VAL A 182 12.42 -21.55 9.60
N GLY A 183 11.92 -21.91 10.78
CA GLY A 183 12.58 -22.83 11.70
C GLY A 183 13.55 -22.17 12.69
N ASP A 184 13.86 -20.88 12.51
CA ASP A 184 14.67 -20.17 13.48
C ASP A 184 13.92 -19.97 14.79
N LEU A 185 14.63 -20.17 15.90
CA LEU A 185 14.16 -19.86 17.23
C LEU A 185 14.55 -18.42 17.56
N ILE A 186 13.54 -17.56 17.73
CA ILE A 186 13.76 -16.13 18.01
C ILE A 186 13.31 -15.82 19.43
N ILE A 187 14.16 -15.10 20.15
CA ILE A 187 13.90 -14.54 21.47
C ILE A 187 13.48 -13.09 21.27
N VAL A 188 12.27 -12.77 21.72
CA VAL A 188 11.68 -11.43 21.69
C VAL A 188 11.56 -10.92 23.11
N GLU A 189 12.10 -9.73 23.35
CA GLU A 189 12.09 -9.09 24.67
C GLU A 189 10.83 -8.22 24.85
N LYS A 190 10.56 -7.82 26.09
CA LYS A 190 9.44 -6.92 26.41
C LYS A 190 9.53 -5.61 25.61
N ASN A 191 8.38 -5.13 25.13
CA ASN A 191 8.23 -3.94 24.28
C ASN A 191 8.90 -4.03 22.91
N GLN A 192 9.38 -5.21 22.50
CA GLN A 192 9.90 -5.44 21.16
C GLN A 192 8.79 -5.95 20.23
N ARG A 193 8.87 -5.57 18.94
CA ARG A 193 7.96 -6.07 17.91
C ARG A 193 8.36 -7.47 17.48
N ILE A 194 7.38 -8.29 17.15
CA ILE A 194 7.61 -9.64 16.64
C ILE A 194 8.03 -9.53 15.16
N PRO A 195 9.19 -10.09 14.75
CA PRO A 195 9.74 -9.89 13.40
C PRO A 195 9.02 -10.67 12.30
N SER A 196 8.36 -11.77 12.66
CA SER A 196 7.79 -12.76 11.73
C SER A 196 6.71 -13.56 12.44
N ASP A 197 5.83 -14.22 11.69
CA ASP A 197 4.81 -15.08 12.31
C ASP A 197 5.48 -16.32 12.91
N MET A 198 5.30 -16.51 14.21
CA MET A 198 5.94 -17.56 14.99
C MET A 198 4.94 -18.30 15.89
N VAL A 199 5.25 -19.55 16.24
CA VAL A 199 4.54 -20.29 17.29
C VAL A 199 5.25 -20.11 18.61
N PHE A 200 4.47 -19.85 19.65
CA PHE A 200 4.93 -19.55 21.00
C PHE A 200 5.34 -20.84 21.72
N LEU A 201 6.64 -21.02 21.95
CA LEU A 201 7.17 -22.24 22.55
C LEU A 201 7.43 -22.11 24.03
N ARG A 202 7.99 -20.98 24.47
CA ARG A 202 8.40 -20.82 25.86
C ARG A 202 8.43 -19.35 26.26
N THR A 203 8.16 -19.08 27.52
CA THR A 203 8.35 -17.77 28.13
C THR A 203 9.13 -17.85 29.45
N SER A 204 9.71 -16.71 29.85
CA SER A 204 10.28 -16.52 31.18
C SER A 204 9.24 -16.61 32.32
N GLU A 205 7.95 -16.40 32.02
CA GLU A 205 6.90 -16.42 33.05
C GLU A 205 6.53 -17.85 33.45
N LYS A 206 6.38 -18.08 34.77
CA LYS A 206 6.04 -19.41 35.32
C LYS A 206 4.68 -19.93 34.85
N ALA A 207 3.75 -19.03 34.54
CA ALA A 207 2.41 -19.37 34.07
C ALA A 207 2.39 -19.90 32.62
N GLY A 208 3.48 -19.74 31.85
CA GLY A 208 3.50 -20.14 30.43
C GLY A 208 2.65 -19.24 29.52
N SER A 209 2.16 -18.12 30.04
CA SER A 209 1.35 -17.16 29.30
C SER A 209 2.11 -15.86 29.04
N CYS A 210 1.79 -15.18 27.95
CA CYS A 210 2.30 -13.86 27.63
C CYS A 210 1.17 -13.00 27.07
N PHE A 211 1.24 -11.70 27.32
CA PHE A 211 0.31 -10.75 26.72
C PHE A 211 0.96 -10.09 25.50
N ILE A 212 0.23 -10.02 24.39
CA ILE A 212 0.64 -9.26 23.21
C ILE A 212 -0.37 -8.16 22.91
N ARG A 213 0.10 -7.08 22.31
CA ARG A 213 -0.74 -6.03 21.76
C ARG A 213 -0.84 -6.17 20.25
N THR A 214 -2.06 -6.16 19.73
CA THR A 214 -2.36 -6.30 18.28
C THR A 214 -2.81 -5.02 17.63
N ASP A 215 -2.53 -3.87 18.25
CA ASP A 215 -3.00 -2.55 17.86
C ASP A 215 -2.68 -2.17 16.40
N GLN A 216 -1.62 -2.74 15.81
CA GLN A 216 -1.22 -2.51 14.42
C GLN A 216 -1.86 -3.45 13.39
N LEU A 217 -2.50 -4.54 13.82
CA LEU A 217 -3.10 -5.56 12.95
C LEU A 217 -4.62 -5.39 12.82
N ASP A 218 -5.31 -5.28 13.96
CA ASP A 218 -6.77 -5.19 14.04
C ASP A 218 -7.27 -3.91 14.71
N GLY A 219 -6.35 -3.05 15.13
CA GLY A 219 -6.68 -1.84 15.88
C GLY A 219 -7.01 -2.10 17.35
N GLU A 220 -7.07 -3.33 17.83
CA GLU A 220 -7.47 -3.58 19.22
C GLU A 220 -6.38 -3.13 20.20
N THR A 221 -6.76 -2.32 21.19
CA THR A 221 -5.85 -1.82 22.24
C THR A 221 -5.69 -2.81 23.39
N ASP A 222 -6.57 -3.80 23.47
CA ASP A 222 -6.61 -4.76 24.55
C ASP A 222 -5.45 -5.76 24.43
N TRP A 223 -4.94 -6.15 25.59
CA TRP A 223 -3.91 -7.16 25.68
C TRP A 223 -4.51 -8.53 25.39
N LYS A 224 -3.98 -9.21 24.37
CA LYS A 224 -4.38 -10.57 24.03
C LYS A 224 -3.46 -11.56 24.73
N LEU A 225 -4.08 -12.46 25.50
CA LEU A 225 -3.39 -13.57 26.13
C LEU A 225 -2.93 -14.57 25.05
N LYS A 226 -1.67 -14.97 25.15
CA LYS A 226 -1.05 -16.03 24.35
C LYS A 226 -0.46 -17.07 25.29
N VAL A 227 -0.55 -18.34 24.92
CA VAL A 227 -0.13 -19.47 25.76
C VAL A 227 0.93 -20.28 25.03
N ALA A 228 2.04 -20.54 25.71
CA ALA A 228 3.12 -21.34 25.19
C ALA A 228 2.69 -22.81 25.05
N VAL A 229 3.31 -23.53 24.11
CA VAL A 229 3.11 -24.98 23.98
C VAL A 229 3.48 -25.68 25.30
N SER A 230 2.60 -26.55 25.79
CA SER A 230 2.66 -27.06 27.17
C SER A 230 3.84 -28.00 27.38
N CYS A 231 4.17 -28.82 26.38
CA CYS A 231 5.33 -29.71 26.44
C CYS A 231 6.67 -28.96 26.45
N THR A 232 6.80 -27.82 25.76
CA THR A 232 8.05 -27.05 25.68
C THR A 232 8.24 -26.11 26.87
N GLN A 233 7.16 -25.61 27.46
CA GLN A 233 7.22 -24.80 28.68
C GLN A 233 7.69 -25.61 29.90
N ARG A 234 7.39 -26.92 29.95
CA ARG A 234 7.79 -27.84 31.03
C ARG A 234 9.29 -28.15 31.07
N LEU A 235 10.05 -27.76 30.05
CA LEU A 235 11.48 -28.06 29.96
C LEU A 235 12.29 -27.21 30.95
N PRO A 236 13.25 -27.80 31.67
CA PRO A 236 14.03 -27.06 32.66
C PRO A 236 14.98 -26.05 32.00
N ALA A 237 15.74 -26.42 30.98
CA ALA A 237 16.73 -25.54 30.34
C ALA A 237 16.31 -25.08 28.94
N LEU A 238 16.79 -23.91 28.49
CA LEU A 238 16.56 -23.45 27.11
C LEU A 238 17.27 -24.34 26.08
N GLY A 239 18.41 -24.92 26.46
CA GLY A 239 19.17 -25.84 25.60
C GLY A 239 18.40 -27.10 25.22
N ASP A 240 17.48 -27.53 26.09
CA ASP A 240 16.64 -28.72 25.87
C ASP A 240 15.70 -28.53 24.66
N LEU A 241 15.45 -27.30 24.24
CA LEU A 241 14.63 -27.03 23.06
C LEU A 241 15.31 -27.48 21.75
N PHE A 242 16.64 -27.64 21.76
CA PHE A 242 17.40 -28.18 20.61
C PHE A 242 17.62 -29.68 20.69
N SER A 243 17.56 -30.28 21.88
CA SER A 243 17.76 -31.73 22.04
C SER A 243 16.49 -32.52 21.72
N ILE A 244 15.34 -31.85 21.64
CA ILE A 244 14.05 -32.49 21.41
C ILE A 244 13.80 -32.71 19.91
N SER A 245 13.44 -33.93 19.53
CA SER A 245 12.85 -34.23 18.22
C SER A 245 11.38 -33.83 18.23
N ALA A 246 11.11 -32.62 17.75
CA ALA A 246 9.75 -32.13 17.56
C ALA A 246 9.61 -31.34 16.25
N TYR A 247 8.40 -31.34 15.72
CA TYR A 247 8.04 -30.56 14.54
C TYR A 247 6.68 -29.90 14.69
N VAL A 248 6.52 -28.78 14.01
CA VAL A 248 5.27 -28.04 13.92
C VAL A 248 4.70 -28.20 12.52
N TYR A 249 3.54 -28.85 12.42
CA TYR A 249 2.72 -28.81 11.23
C TYR A 249 1.89 -27.53 11.26
N ALA A 250 2.01 -26.70 10.23
CA ALA A 250 1.23 -25.48 10.06
C ALA A 250 0.50 -25.50 8.72
N GLN A 251 -0.75 -25.05 8.72
CA GLN A 251 -1.55 -24.92 7.51
C GLN A 251 -0.91 -23.99 6.46
N LYS A 252 -1.54 -23.82 5.30
CA LYS A 252 -1.09 -22.78 4.35
C LYS A 252 -1.26 -21.37 4.96
N PRO A 253 -0.40 -20.39 4.63
CA PRO A 253 -0.62 -19.00 5.02
C PRO A 253 -2.01 -18.52 4.59
N GLN A 254 -2.76 -17.95 5.52
CA GLN A 254 -4.10 -17.39 5.29
C GLN A 254 -4.15 -15.93 5.73
N LEU A 255 -5.00 -15.14 5.07
CA LEU A 255 -5.23 -13.72 5.35
C LEU A 255 -5.94 -13.48 6.69
N ASP A 256 -6.79 -14.41 7.10
CA ASP A 256 -7.51 -14.31 8.36
C ASP A 256 -6.56 -14.36 9.56
N ILE A 257 -6.64 -13.33 10.39
CA ILE A 257 -5.82 -13.15 11.58
C ILE A 257 -6.39 -13.89 12.80
N HIS A 258 -7.66 -14.29 12.76
CA HIS A 258 -8.39 -14.91 13.88
C HIS A 258 -8.41 -16.44 13.84
N SER A 259 -8.04 -17.05 12.71
CA SER A 259 -7.92 -18.50 12.58
C SER A 259 -6.46 -18.94 12.49
N PHE A 260 -6.12 -20.03 13.15
CA PHE A 260 -4.86 -20.74 12.94
C PHE A 260 -5.05 -22.19 13.34
N GLU A 261 -4.69 -23.09 12.43
CA GLU A 261 -4.73 -24.52 12.67
C GLU A 261 -3.33 -25.09 12.44
N GLY A 262 -2.84 -25.79 13.46
CA GLY A 262 -1.56 -26.49 13.39
C GLY A 262 -1.50 -27.61 14.43
N THR A 263 -0.43 -28.41 14.36
CA THR A 263 -0.18 -29.48 15.32
C THR A 263 1.29 -29.48 15.68
N PHE A 264 1.57 -29.47 16.98
CA PHE A 264 2.89 -29.69 17.52
C PHE A 264 3.03 -31.16 17.85
N THR A 265 4.04 -31.83 17.29
CA THR A 265 4.32 -33.24 17.58
C THR A 265 5.72 -33.36 18.16
N ARG A 266 5.84 -34.03 19.31
CA ARG A 266 7.10 -34.42 19.92
C ARG A 266 7.27 -35.94 19.85
N GLU A 267 8.35 -36.37 19.22
CA GLU A 267 8.64 -37.79 18.96
C GLU A 267 9.51 -38.43 20.04
N ASP A 268 10.19 -37.67 20.91
CA ASP A 268 11.10 -38.26 21.92
C ASP A 268 10.39 -38.97 23.09
N SER A 269 9.07 -38.87 23.17
CA SER A 269 8.27 -39.49 24.24
C SER A 269 7.50 -40.65 23.65
N ASP A 270 7.50 -41.80 24.34
CA ASP A 270 6.67 -42.95 24.01
C ASP A 270 5.46 -42.98 24.96
N PRO A 271 4.21 -42.77 24.50
CA PRO A 271 3.78 -42.45 23.13
C PRO A 271 4.08 -40.99 22.72
N PRO A 272 4.14 -40.71 21.39
CA PRO A 272 4.41 -39.36 20.88
C PRO A 272 3.34 -38.38 21.36
N ILE A 273 3.79 -37.21 21.81
CA ILE A 273 2.91 -36.17 22.33
C ILE A 273 2.45 -35.31 21.16
N HIS A 274 1.15 -35.32 20.89
CA HIS A 274 0.51 -34.46 19.91
C HIS A 274 -0.30 -33.37 20.61
N GLU A 275 0.07 -32.11 20.43
CA GLU A 275 -0.66 -30.94 20.93
C GLU A 275 -1.24 -30.15 19.74
N SER A 276 -2.55 -29.91 19.75
CA SER A 276 -3.19 -29.05 18.74
C SER A 276 -2.83 -27.58 19.00
N LEU A 277 -2.39 -26.87 17.96
CA LEU A 277 -2.07 -25.45 18.03
C LEU A 277 -3.27 -24.62 17.54
N SER A 278 -3.70 -23.69 18.38
CA SER A 278 -4.72 -22.70 18.06
C SER A 278 -4.10 -21.31 17.91
N ILE A 279 -4.94 -20.30 17.67
CA ILE A 279 -4.52 -18.89 17.62
C ILE A 279 -3.84 -18.41 18.91
N GLU A 280 -4.19 -18.98 20.07
CA GLU A 280 -3.60 -18.60 21.35
C GLU A 280 -2.11 -18.98 21.44
N ASN A 281 -1.67 -19.96 20.64
CA ASN A 281 -0.28 -20.42 20.60
C ASN A 281 0.56 -19.70 19.55
N THR A 282 0.03 -18.67 18.89
CA THR A 282 0.72 -17.96 17.80
C THR A 282 0.96 -16.49 18.10
N LEU A 283 2.01 -15.99 17.47
CA LEU A 283 2.53 -14.65 17.64
C LEU A 283 2.70 -14.04 16.25
N TRP A 284 1.86 -13.05 15.93
CA TRP A 284 1.84 -12.44 14.60
C TRP A 284 2.92 -11.39 14.45
N ALA A 285 3.50 -11.29 13.26
CA ALA A 285 4.45 -10.25 12.91
C ALA A 285 3.86 -8.85 13.19
N ASN A 286 4.72 -7.93 13.63
CA ASN A 286 4.37 -6.54 13.96
C ASN A 286 3.51 -6.34 15.23
N THR A 287 3.22 -7.40 15.99
CA THR A 287 2.63 -7.29 17.35
C THR A 287 3.71 -6.99 18.39
N ILE A 288 3.32 -6.39 19.52
CA ILE A 288 4.25 -5.98 20.58
C ILE A 288 4.08 -6.90 21.79
N VAL A 289 5.19 -7.42 22.30
CA VAL A 289 5.22 -8.25 23.51
C VAL A 289 5.12 -7.36 24.76
N ALA A 290 4.15 -7.62 25.63
CA ALA A 290 3.87 -6.79 26.81
C ALA A 290 4.65 -7.20 28.05
N SER A 291 4.90 -8.49 28.23
CA SER A 291 5.47 -9.05 29.45
C SER A 291 6.35 -10.25 29.19
N GLY A 292 7.38 -10.38 30.02
CA GLY A 292 8.37 -11.45 29.94
C GLY A 292 9.24 -11.40 28.68
N THR A 293 10.00 -12.47 28.50
CA THR A 293 10.63 -12.82 27.23
C THR A 293 9.86 -13.96 26.58
N VAL A 294 9.80 -13.92 25.26
CA VAL A 294 9.05 -14.86 24.45
C VAL A 294 10.01 -15.56 23.50
N ILE A 295 9.94 -16.88 23.46
CA ILE A 295 10.70 -17.73 22.56
C ILE A 295 9.70 -18.39 21.63
N GLY A 296 9.90 -18.19 20.33
CA GLY A 296 9.05 -18.80 19.31
C GLY A 296 9.83 -19.33 18.13
N VAL A 297 9.25 -20.33 17.47
CA VAL A 297 9.76 -20.85 16.20
C VAL A 297 9.07 -20.14 15.04
N VAL A 298 9.86 -19.62 14.11
CA VAL A 298 9.36 -18.91 12.94
C VAL A 298 8.72 -19.87 11.94
N ILE A 299 7.49 -19.59 11.51
CA ILE A 299 6.71 -20.43 10.59
C ILE A 299 6.55 -19.77 9.22
N TYR A 300 6.15 -18.49 9.21
CA TYR A 300 5.98 -17.72 7.99
C TYR A 300 6.86 -16.47 8.03
N THR A 301 7.49 -16.17 6.90
CA THR A 301 8.46 -15.10 6.74
C THR A 301 8.10 -14.15 5.60
N GLY A 302 8.43 -12.87 5.76
CA GLY A 302 8.30 -11.85 4.72
C GLY A 302 6.89 -11.77 4.12
N LYS A 303 6.79 -12.09 2.82
CA LYS A 303 5.54 -12.00 2.04
C LYS A 303 4.42 -12.94 2.51
N GLU A 304 4.76 -13.98 3.27
CA GLU A 304 3.79 -14.96 3.77
C GLU A 304 3.28 -14.61 5.17
N THR A 305 3.81 -13.55 5.80
CA THR A 305 3.28 -13.09 7.09
C THR A 305 1.91 -12.45 6.91
N ARG A 306 1.03 -12.63 7.90
CA ARG A 306 -0.34 -12.09 7.84
C ARG A 306 -0.39 -10.57 7.73
N SER A 307 0.50 -9.91 8.45
CA SER A 307 0.68 -8.45 8.37
C SER A 307 0.93 -8.01 6.93
N VAL A 308 1.88 -8.63 6.22
CA VAL A 308 2.20 -8.27 4.83
C VAL A 308 1.11 -8.72 3.85
N MET A 309 0.48 -9.88 4.07
CA MET A 309 -0.64 -10.32 3.23
C MET A 309 -1.84 -9.36 3.29
N ASN A 310 -2.07 -8.72 4.45
CA ASN A 310 -3.10 -7.69 4.62
C ASN A 310 -2.69 -6.31 4.09
N THR A 311 -1.42 -6.12 3.69
CA THR A 311 -1.00 -4.90 3.00
C THR A 311 -1.28 -4.96 1.50
N SER A 312 -1.80 -3.86 0.95
CA SER A 312 -1.96 -3.74 -0.50
C SER A 312 -0.62 -3.46 -1.18
N ASN A 313 -0.40 -4.06 -2.36
CA ASN A 313 0.76 -3.74 -3.18
C ASN A 313 0.84 -2.23 -3.49
N PRO A 314 2.05 -1.64 -3.51
CA PRO A 314 2.21 -0.21 -3.78
C PRO A 314 1.78 0.11 -5.21
N LYS A 315 0.86 1.07 -5.36
CA LYS A 315 0.34 1.55 -6.65
C LYS A 315 0.68 3.02 -6.86
N ASN A 316 0.76 3.43 -8.13
CA ASN A 316 0.86 4.84 -8.49
C ASN A 316 -0.50 5.52 -8.26
N LYS A 317 -0.51 6.49 -7.34
CA LYS A 317 -1.67 7.33 -7.08
C LYS A 317 -1.65 8.51 -8.05
N VAL A 318 -2.76 8.69 -8.77
CA VAL A 318 -2.97 9.76 -9.74
C VAL A 318 -4.00 10.73 -9.17
N GLY A 319 -3.75 12.03 -9.27
CA GLY A 319 -4.70 13.06 -8.84
C GLY A 319 -5.87 13.19 -9.81
N LEU A 320 -7.01 13.63 -9.31
CA LEU A 320 -8.19 13.96 -10.11
C LEU A 320 -7.89 15.15 -11.04
N LEU A 321 -7.09 16.12 -10.58
CA LEU A 321 -6.62 17.24 -11.41
C LEU A 321 -5.87 16.76 -12.66
N ASP A 322 -5.02 15.73 -12.53
CA ASP A 322 -4.31 15.16 -13.69
C ASP A 322 -5.28 14.55 -14.71
N LEU A 323 -6.38 13.97 -14.25
CA LEU A 323 -7.43 13.40 -15.11
C LEU A 323 -8.24 14.49 -15.81
N GLU A 324 -8.60 15.57 -15.11
CA GLU A 324 -9.30 16.74 -15.66
C GLU A 324 -8.47 17.40 -16.76
N LEU A 325 -7.19 17.65 -16.50
CA LEU A 325 -6.26 18.22 -17.48
C LEU A 325 -6.11 17.33 -18.71
N ASN A 326 -6.09 16.02 -18.52
CA ASN A 326 -6.04 15.06 -19.62
C ASN A 326 -7.33 15.10 -20.47
N GLN A 327 -8.50 15.35 -19.87
CA GLN A 327 -9.75 15.54 -20.60
C GLN A 327 -9.77 16.87 -21.37
N LEU A 328 -9.35 17.97 -20.74
CA LEU A 328 -9.24 19.28 -21.39
C LEU A 328 -8.26 19.24 -22.58
N THR A 329 -7.12 18.57 -22.41
CA THR A 329 -6.14 18.39 -23.48
C THR A 329 -6.73 17.63 -24.67
N LYS A 330 -7.55 16.60 -24.44
CA LYS A 330 -8.25 15.88 -25.52
C LYS A 330 -9.25 16.79 -26.23
N ALA A 331 -10.00 17.61 -25.50
CA ALA A 331 -10.93 18.56 -26.10
C ALA A 331 -10.19 19.60 -26.96
N LEU A 332 -9.09 20.16 -26.46
CA LEU A 332 -8.23 21.09 -27.20
C LEU A 332 -7.63 20.42 -28.44
N PHE A 333 -7.20 19.17 -28.36
CA PHE A 333 -6.70 18.42 -29.51
C PHE A 333 -7.78 18.23 -30.59
N VAL A 334 -9.01 17.92 -30.22
CA VAL A 334 -10.12 17.83 -31.18
C VAL A 334 -10.39 19.20 -31.84
N ALA A 335 -10.34 20.28 -31.06
CA ALA A 335 -10.48 21.65 -31.60
C ALA A 335 -9.33 22.01 -32.55
N LEU A 336 -8.10 21.59 -32.26
CA LEU A 336 -6.93 21.76 -33.13
C LEU A 336 -7.10 21.06 -34.46
N VAL A 337 -7.56 19.81 -34.43
CA VAL A 337 -7.84 19.05 -35.66
C VAL A 337 -8.93 19.76 -36.47
N ALA A 338 -10.03 20.21 -35.83
CA ALA A 338 -11.08 20.94 -36.51
C ALA A 338 -10.57 22.24 -37.17
N LEU A 339 -9.78 23.03 -36.45
CA LEU A 339 -9.18 24.26 -36.98
C LEU A 339 -8.23 23.97 -38.16
N SER A 340 -7.42 22.91 -38.06
CA SER A 340 -6.53 22.51 -39.14
C SER A 340 -7.29 22.10 -40.41
N VAL A 341 -8.43 21.40 -40.25
CA VAL A 341 -9.29 21.02 -41.38
C VAL A 341 -9.89 22.28 -42.02
N VAL A 342 -10.38 23.23 -41.23
CA VAL A 342 -10.92 24.51 -41.75
C VAL A 342 -9.86 25.24 -42.58
N MET A 343 -8.63 25.34 -42.07
CA MET A 343 -7.54 26.00 -42.82
C MET A 343 -7.22 25.30 -44.14
N VAL A 344 -7.20 23.96 -44.18
CA VAL A 344 -7.01 23.21 -45.43
C VAL A 344 -8.17 23.43 -46.40
N THR A 345 -9.42 23.48 -45.92
CA THR A 345 -10.58 23.73 -46.78
C THR A 345 -10.54 25.12 -47.40
N LEU A 346 -10.10 26.14 -46.65
CA LEU A 346 -9.96 27.52 -47.13
C LEU A 346 -8.80 27.68 -48.12
N GLN A 347 -7.70 26.95 -47.93
CA GLN A 347 -6.57 26.95 -48.86
C GLN A 347 -6.90 26.22 -50.19
N GLY A 348 -7.97 25.42 -50.21
CA GLY A 348 -8.30 24.52 -51.30
C GLY A 348 -7.50 23.22 -51.25
N PHE A 349 -8.10 22.11 -51.69
CA PHE A 349 -7.47 20.77 -51.70
C PHE A 349 -6.43 20.62 -52.83
N VAL A 350 -5.45 21.51 -52.88
CA VAL A 350 -4.41 21.53 -53.91
C VAL A 350 -3.20 20.74 -53.44
N GLY A 351 -2.78 19.74 -54.21
CA GLY A 351 -1.61 18.90 -53.91
C GLY A 351 -1.84 17.89 -52.77
N PRO A 352 -0.77 17.44 -52.07
CA PRO A 352 -0.88 16.48 -50.97
C PRO A 352 -1.49 17.16 -49.72
N TRP A 353 -2.82 17.31 -49.71
CA TRP A 353 -3.62 17.97 -48.67
C TRP A 353 -3.32 17.49 -47.25
N TYR A 354 -2.97 16.21 -47.09
CA TYR A 354 -2.60 15.62 -45.80
C TYR A 354 -1.32 16.24 -45.21
N ARG A 355 -0.34 16.63 -46.04
CA ARG A 355 0.88 17.30 -45.57
C ARG A 355 0.57 18.69 -45.05
N SER A 356 -0.29 19.42 -45.76
CA SER A 356 -0.78 20.74 -45.33
C SER A 356 -1.57 20.64 -44.02
N LEU A 357 -2.42 19.62 -43.88
CA LEU A 357 -3.17 19.34 -42.64
C LEU A 357 -2.23 19.14 -41.44
N PHE A 358 -1.24 18.25 -41.55
CA PHE A 358 -0.28 18.01 -40.46
C PHE A 358 0.57 19.25 -40.16
N ARG A 359 0.94 20.04 -41.17
CA ARG A 359 1.67 21.29 -40.96
C ARG A 359 0.84 22.32 -40.18
N PHE A 360 -0.44 22.47 -40.49
CA PHE A 360 -1.34 23.34 -39.72
C PHE A 360 -1.57 22.83 -38.30
N LEU A 361 -1.73 21.52 -38.12
CA LEU A 361 -1.87 20.90 -36.79
C LEU A 361 -0.64 21.19 -35.93
N LEU A 362 0.56 21.05 -36.49
CA LEU A 362 1.81 21.35 -35.79
C LEU A 362 1.99 22.86 -35.53
N LEU A 363 1.58 23.72 -36.45
CA LEU A 363 1.62 25.17 -36.25
C LEU A 363 0.71 25.61 -35.08
N PHE A 364 -0.48 25.03 -34.97
CA PHE A 364 -1.39 25.31 -33.86
C PHE A 364 -1.06 24.52 -32.58
N SER A 365 -0.08 23.62 -32.62
CA SER A 365 0.27 22.76 -31.47
C SER A 365 0.67 23.55 -30.21
N TYR A 366 1.16 24.78 -30.40
CA TYR A 366 1.52 25.73 -29.33
C TYR A 366 0.33 26.19 -28.47
N ILE A 367 -0.92 25.95 -28.91
CA ILE A 367 -2.13 26.21 -28.11
C ILE A 367 -2.15 25.37 -26.82
N ILE A 368 -1.52 24.18 -26.82
CA ILE A 368 -1.39 23.33 -25.64
C ILE A 368 0.00 23.59 -25.03
N PRO A 369 0.12 24.43 -23.99
CA PRO A 369 1.42 24.82 -23.46
C PRO A 369 2.08 23.68 -22.70
N ILE A 370 3.28 23.28 -23.11
CA ILE A 370 4.08 22.27 -22.40
C ILE A 370 4.46 22.70 -20.97
N SER A 371 4.57 24.02 -20.75
CA SER A 371 4.85 24.62 -19.44
C SER A 371 3.77 24.32 -18.40
N LEU A 372 2.53 24.05 -18.81
CA LEU A 372 1.45 23.66 -17.90
C LEU A 372 1.83 22.41 -17.11
N ARG A 373 2.41 21.41 -17.78
CA ARG A 373 2.81 20.15 -17.13
C ARG A 373 3.94 20.37 -16.12
N VAL A 374 4.97 21.12 -16.52
CA VAL A 374 6.12 21.44 -15.66
C VAL A 374 5.66 22.19 -14.40
N ASN A 375 4.82 23.21 -14.57
CA ASN A 375 4.35 24.03 -13.47
C ASN A 375 3.56 23.20 -12.45
N LEU A 376 2.74 22.26 -12.92
CA LEU A 376 2.00 21.35 -12.04
C LEU A 376 2.92 20.38 -11.31
N ASP A 377 3.87 19.75 -12.02
CA ASP A 377 4.78 18.80 -11.40
C ASP A 377 5.69 19.47 -10.36
N MET A 378 6.17 20.68 -10.65
CA MET A 378 6.97 21.49 -9.74
C MET A 378 6.14 22.03 -8.57
N GLY A 379 4.92 22.51 -8.84
CA GLY A 379 4.00 22.98 -7.81
C GLY A 379 3.68 21.89 -6.80
N LYS A 380 3.36 20.68 -7.26
CA LYS A 380 3.12 19.51 -6.39
C LYS A 380 4.33 19.19 -5.50
N ALA A 381 5.54 19.24 -6.07
CA ALA A 381 6.77 19.01 -5.30
C ALA A 381 7.00 20.11 -4.25
N ALA A 382 6.78 21.38 -4.62
CA ALA A 382 6.92 22.51 -3.72
C ALA A 382 5.92 22.46 -2.56
N TYR A 383 4.63 22.19 -2.83
CA TYR A 383 3.62 22.03 -1.78
C TYR A 383 3.94 20.83 -0.86
N GLY A 384 4.38 19.70 -1.42
CA GLY A 384 4.82 18.57 -0.62
C GLY A 384 6.00 18.90 0.30
N TRP A 385 6.93 19.75 -0.16
CA TRP A 385 8.04 20.22 0.66
C TRP A 385 7.60 21.21 1.75
N MET A 386 6.72 22.15 1.42
CA MET A 386 6.15 23.10 2.39
C MET A 386 5.43 22.37 3.53
N ILE A 387 4.62 21.35 3.22
CA ILE A 387 3.91 20.53 4.22
C ILE A 387 4.88 19.84 5.18
N MET A 388 6.05 19.38 4.71
CA MET A 388 7.03 18.73 5.58
C MET A 388 7.80 19.71 6.48
N LYS A 389 7.83 21.00 6.13
CA LYS A 389 8.55 22.05 6.88
C LYS A 389 7.60 22.87 7.76
N ASP A 390 6.32 22.57 7.75
CA ASP A 390 5.32 23.30 8.53
C ASP A 390 5.56 23.12 10.04
N GLU A 391 5.78 24.22 10.76
CA GLU A 391 6.01 24.23 12.21
C GLU A 391 4.73 23.96 13.00
N SER A 392 3.55 24.24 12.41
CA SER A 392 2.26 24.03 13.07
C SER A 392 1.87 22.55 13.17
N ILE A 393 2.42 21.70 12.29
CA ILE A 393 2.18 20.25 12.26
C ILE A 393 3.51 19.48 12.29
N PRO A 394 4.22 19.49 13.43
CA PRO A 394 5.54 18.87 13.54
C PRO A 394 5.47 17.35 13.32
N GLY A 395 6.47 16.81 12.63
CA GLY A 395 6.57 15.38 12.35
C GLY A 395 5.79 14.89 11.13
N THR A 396 5.18 15.81 10.35
CA THR A 396 4.47 15.45 9.11
C THR A 396 5.44 14.99 8.02
N VAL A 397 5.26 13.76 7.54
CA VAL A 397 6.09 13.19 6.47
C VAL A 397 5.22 12.90 5.25
N VAL A 398 5.46 13.65 4.16
CA VAL A 398 4.81 13.41 2.88
C VAL A 398 5.40 12.15 2.24
N ARG A 399 4.57 11.11 2.09
CA ARG A 399 4.98 9.80 1.54
C ARG A 399 4.75 9.65 0.03
N THR A 400 4.04 10.60 -0.58
CA THR A 400 3.70 10.59 -2.00
C THR A 400 3.57 12.03 -2.46
N SER A 401 4.44 12.45 -3.38
CA SER A 401 4.50 13.83 -3.88
C SER A 401 3.49 14.15 -5.00
N THR A 402 2.68 13.18 -5.43
CA THR A 402 1.82 13.31 -6.63
C THR A 402 0.41 13.86 -6.39
N ILE A 403 -0.04 13.87 -5.13
CA ILE A 403 -1.45 14.18 -4.76
C ILE A 403 -1.62 15.24 -3.64
N PRO A 404 -0.74 16.25 -3.45
CA PRO A 404 -0.96 17.26 -2.41
C PRO A 404 -2.27 18.05 -2.61
N GLU A 405 -2.71 18.26 -3.85
CA GLU A 405 -3.93 19.00 -4.17
C GLU A 405 -5.22 18.27 -3.78
N GLU A 406 -5.18 16.94 -3.66
CA GLU A 406 -6.35 16.14 -3.31
C GLU A 406 -6.76 16.34 -1.84
N LEU A 407 -5.84 16.81 -1.00
CA LEU A 407 -6.12 17.09 0.41
C LEU A 407 -7.21 18.17 0.59
N GLY A 408 -7.27 19.13 -0.33
CA GLY A 408 -8.31 20.17 -0.36
C GLY A 408 -9.63 19.71 -0.99
N ARG A 409 -9.69 18.51 -1.56
CA ARG A 409 -10.87 17.95 -2.26
C ARG A 409 -11.55 16.83 -1.46
N LEU A 410 -11.13 16.58 -0.21
CA LEU A 410 -11.67 15.51 0.63
C LEU A 410 -13.10 15.82 1.08
N VAL A 411 -14.05 14.97 0.67
CA VAL A 411 -15.47 15.06 1.09
C VAL A 411 -15.76 14.15 2.29
N TYR A 412 -15.08 13.00 2.35
CA TYR A 412 -15.28 11.98 3.36
C TYR A 412 -13.95 11.70 4.05
N LEU A 413 -13.94 11.83 5.38
CA LEU A 413 -12.84 11.39 6.23
C LEU A 413 -13.26 10.08 6.90
N LEU A 414 -12.52 9.01 6.63
CA LEU A 414 -12.65 7.74 7.32
C LEU A 414 -11.55 7.71 8.38
N THR A 415 -11.92 7.78 9.65
CA THR A 415 -10.98 7.72 10.77
C THR A 415 -11.01 6.34 11.42
N ASP A 416 -9.84 5.86 11.82
CA ASP A 416 -9.75 4.63 12.62
C ASP A 416 -9.91 4.98 14.11
N LYS A 417 -10.76 4.22 14.81
CA LYS A 417 -11.24 4.58 16.16
C LYS A 417 -10.15 4.46 17.22
N THR A 418 -9.22 3.54 17.03
CA THR A 418 -8.33 3.05 18.10
C THR A 418 -7.04 3.85 18.25
N HIS A 419 -6.59 4.53 17.19
CA HIS A 419 -5.37 5.34 17.21
C HIS A 419 -5.62 6.84 16.97
N ASP A 420 -6.67 7.22 16.22
CA ASP A 420 -6.83 8.62 15.78
C ASP A 420 -7.79 9.46 16.65
N CYS A 421 -8.78 8.83 17.31
CA CYS A 421 -9.80 9.58 18.07
C CYS A 421 -9.68 9.46 19.58
N VAL A 422 -8.93 8.48 20.10
CA VAL A 422 -8.88 8.19 21.54
C VAL A 422 -7.42 8.09 21.96
N LYS A 423 -6.89 9.15 22.59
CA LYS A 423 -5.85 8.93 23.60
C LYS A 423 -6.50 8.04 24.65
N PRO A 424 -6.01 6.82 24.95
CA PRO A 424 -6.64 5.95 25.94
C PRO A 424 -6.36 6.50 27.34
N LEU A 425 -7.03 7.60 27.69
CA LEU A 425 -7.26 8.03 29.06
C LEU A 425 -8.48 7.24 29.51
N ALA A 426 -8.23 6.08 30.10
CA ALA A 426 -9.24 5.33 30.84
C ALA A 426 -9.71 6.21 32.01
N PHE A 427 -10.72 7.06 31.77
CA PHE A 427 -11.46 7.72 32.84
C PHE A 427 -12.34 6.67 33.50
N LEU A 428 -11.81 6.06 34.56
CA LEU A 428 -12.58 5.25 35.47
C LEU A 428 -13.54 6.18 36.21
N SER A 429 -14.75 6.37 35.69
CA SER A 429 -15.81 7.07 36.41
C SER A 429 -16.24 6.18 37.58
N LYS A 430 -15.78 6.53 38.80
CA LYS A 430 -16.18 5.87 40.04
C LYS A 430 -17.70 5.96 40.17
N ARG A 431 -18.40 4.82 40.07
CA ARG A 431 -19.80 4.68 40.48
C ARG A 431 -19.89 4.67 42.01
N SER A 432 -20.58 5.65 42.60
CA SER A 432 -21.16 5.54 43.95
C SER A 432 -22.61 5.03 43.86
N PRO A 433 -23.17 4.38 44.89
CA PRO A 433 -24.42 3.61 44.77
C PRO A 433 -25.72 4.39 44.96
N THR A 434 -25.73 5.73 44.92
CA THR A 434 -26.93 6.51 45.26
C THR A 434 -27.12 7.74 44.34
N SER A 435 -28.33 7.85 43.75
CA SER A 435 -28.91 8.95 42.94
C SER A 435 -28.85 8.80 41.39
N PRO A 436 -29.82 9.42 40.66
CA PRO A 436 -30.61 8.72 39.63
C PRO A 436 -30.02 8.76 38.21
N THR A 437 -30.50 7.79 37.46
CA THR A 437 -30.07 7.25 36.18
C THR A 437 -29.99 8.29 35.04
N VAL A 438 -28.80 8.49 34.48
CA VAL A 438 -28.63 8.97 33.10
C VAL A 438 -28.34 7.75 32.23
N SER A 439 -29.34 7.36 31.43
CA SER A 439 -29.21 6.26 30.47
C SER A 439 -28.41 6.76 29.26
N VAL A 440 -27.16 6.33 29.14
CA VAL A 440 -26.39 6.46 27.91
C VAL A 440 -26.65 5.21 27.08
N LYS A 441 -27.51 5.30 26.07
CA LYS A 441 -27.65 4.27 25.04
C LYS A 441 -26.40 4.29 24.15
N HIS A 442 -25.57 3.26 24.26
CA HIS A 442 -24.61 2.92 23.21
C HIS A 442 -25.35 2.15 22.11
N SER A 443 -25.37 2.70 20.89
CA SER A 443 -25.78 1.95 19.71
C SER A 443 -24.61 1.11 19.23
N SER A 444 -24.70 -0.19 19.51
CA SER A 444 -23.77 -1.24 19.13
C SER A 444 -24.02 -1.70 17.70
N ASP A 445 -23.79 -0.86 16.69
CA ASP A 445 -23.57 -1.38 15.33
C ASP A 445 -23.19 -0.25 14.38
N SER A 446 -21.90 -0.18 14.02
CA SER A 446 -21.36 0.32 12.75
C SER A 446 -19.87 0.61 12.92
N ARG A 447 -19.02 -0.18 12.25
CA ARG A 447 -17.55 -0.09 12.26
C ARG A 447 -16.99 1.14 11.50
N VAL A 448 -17.81 2.16 11.22
CA VAL A 448 -17.42 3.32 10.41
C VAL A 448 -18.11 4.56 10.96
N LEU A 449 -17.35 5.50 11.52
CA LEU A 449 -17.83 6.86 11.77
C LEU A 449 -17.63 7.66 10.49
N ARG A 450 -18.73 8.11 9.87
CA ARG A 450 -18.67 9.05 8.74
C ARG A 450 -18.77 10.47 9.30
N ILE A 451 -17.67 11.21 9.25
CA ILE A 451 -17.67 12.63 9.58
C ILE A 451 -17.72 13.41 8.26
N LYS A 452 -18.79 14.20 8.09
CA LYS A 452 -18.95 15.12 6.95
C LYS A 452 -18.18 16.41 7.30
N VAL A 453 -17.00 16.59 6.72
CA VAL A 453 -16.22 17.82 6.93
C VAL A 453 -16.79 18.89 6.00
N LYS A 454 -17.49 19.87 6.56
CA LYS A 454 -17.86 21.10 5.85
C LYS A 454 -16.64 22.01 5.90
N VAL A 455 -15.87 22.05 4.82
CA VAL A 455 -14.81 23.05 4.64
C VAL A 455 -15.52 24.35 4.26
N TYR A 456 -15.41 25.37 5.11
CA TYR A 456 -15.91 26.73 4.83
C TYR A 456 -14.91 27.50 3.98
#